data_AF-A0A4Q2ZBZ2-F1
#
_entry.id   AF-A0A4Q2ZBZ2-F1
#
_cell.length_a   1.000
_cell.length_b   1.000
_cell.length_c   1.000
_cell.angle_alpha   90.00
_cell.angle_beta   90.00
_cell.angle_gamma   90.00
#
_symmetry.space_group_name_H-M   'P 1'
#
loop_
_entity.id
_entity.type
_entity.pdbx_description
1 polymer ?
#
loop_
_entity_poly.entity_id
_entity_poly.type
_entity_poly.pdbx_seq_one_letter_code
_entity_poly.pdbx_strand_id
1 'polypeptide(L)'
;MNMKTNSIVTFIGAAGIAFAFTACDSKQEEAREEVLEQKAENLEAGADQIRKDGETVADAKEEHADAIRNGSEKAADATEADADATRDAVEKRADQLESEADKVREAK
;
A
#
# COMPACT_ATOMS: atom_id res chain seq x y z
N MET A 1 23.73 -11.25 71.23
CA MET A 1 22.45 -10.88 71.88
C MET A 1 22.20 -9.39 71.64
N ASN A 2 20.92 -9.00 71.52
CA ASN A 2 20.33 -7.65 71.32
C ASN A 2 19.94 -7.36 69.85
N MET A 3 18.72 -7.75 69.42
CA MET A 3 17.44 -6.98 69.43
C MET A 3 17.50 -5.74 68.53
N LYS A 4 16.96 -5.75 67.29
CA LYS A 4 15.54 -5.78 66.84
C LYS A 4 14.82 -4.46 67.10
N THR A 5 14.69 -3.62 66.06
CA THR A 5 13.56 -2.69 65.92
C THR A 5 13.14 -2.62 64.46
N ASN A 6 11.85 -2.90 64.27
CA ASN A 6 11.15 -2.98 63.00
C ASN A 6 10.82 -1.59 62.43
N SER A 7 10.59 -1.59 61.12
CA SER A 7 9.42 -0.98 60.47
C SER A 7 9.36 0.53 60.22
N ILE A 8 8.88 0.82 59.01
CA ILE A 8 8.17 2.03 58.57
C ILE A 8 9.07 3.22 58.24
N VAL A 9 9.73 3.13 57.08
CA VAL A 9 10.13 4.32 56.33
C VAL A 9 9.72 4.11 54.86
N THR A 10 8.60 4.74 54.52
CA THR A 10 8.27 5.26 53.19
C THR A 10 7.72 4.28 52.14
N PHE A 11 6.53 3.73 52.43
CA PHE A 11 5.52 3.39 51.42
C PHE A 11 4.58 4.59 51.24
N ILE A 12 5.02 5.64 50.55
CA ILE A 12 4.15 6.77 50.15
C ILE A 12 4.54 7.22 48.75
N GLY A 13 3.61 7.09 47.79
CA GLY A 13 3.56 7.97 46.63
C GLY A 13 3.82 7.37 45.25
N ALA A 14 3.31 6.18 44.93
CA ALA A 14 3.23 5.71 43.53
C ALA A 14 1.78 5.50 43.06
N ALA A 15 0.85 6.33 43.53
CA ALA A 15 -0.52 6.38 43.05
C ALA A 15 -0.74 7.73 42.35
N GLY A 16 -0.25 7.86 41.12
CA GLY A 16 -0.34 9.14 40.40
C GLY A 16 0.13 9.17 38.94
N ILE A 17 0.36 8.03 38.29
CA ILE A 17 0.70 7.98 36.84
C ILE A 17 -0.20 6.97 36.11
N ALA A 18 -1.46 6.82 36.54
CA ALA A 18 -2.43 6.01 35.79
C ALA A 18 -3.07 6.78 34.62
N PHE A 19 -2.89 8.12 34.55
CA PHE A 19 -3.51 8.97 33.53
C PHE A 19 -2.52 9.58 32.51
N ALA A 20 -1.22 9.31 32.62
CA ALA A 20 -0.24 9.78 31.63
C ALA A 20 -0.11 8.86 30.40
N PHE A 21 -0.68 7.65 30.45
CA PHE A 21 -0.61 6.69 29.35
C PHE A 21 -1.72 6.90 28.30
N THR A 22 -2.87 7.47 28.67
CA THR A 22 -3.99 7.65 27.72
C THR A 22 -3.76 8.75 26.67
N ALA A 23 -2.76 9.63 26.87
CA ALA A 23 -2.42 10.71 25.93
C ALA A 23 -1.21 10.39 25.03
N CYS A 24 -0.47 9.31 25.30
CA CYS A 24 0.55 8.79 24.38
C CYS A 24 -0.06 7.82 23.36
N ASP A 25 -1.08 7.05 23.75
CA ASP A 25 -1.78 6.15 22.83
C ASP A 25 -2.38 6.90 21.64
N SER A 26 -3.01 8.07 21.85
CA SER A 26 -3.69 8.79 20.76
C SER A 26 -2.74 9.29 19.65
N LYS A 27 -1.53 9.73 20.00
CA LYS A 27 -0.54 10.20 19.00
C LYS A 27 0.16 9.04 18.30
N GLN A 28 0.36 7.94 19.01
CA GLN A 28 0.94 6.73 18.44
C GLN A 28 -0.03 6.03 17.50
N GLU A 29 -1.31 6.02 17.85
CA GLU A 29 -2.41 5.55 16.99
C GLU A 29 -2.50 6.40 15.73
N GLU A 30 -2.62 7.73 15.84
CA GLU A 30 -2.67 8.66 14.70
C GLU A 30 -1.47 8.51 13.75
N ALA A 31 -0.24 8.41 14.29
CA ALA A 31 0.96 8.19 13.48
C ALA A 31 0.96 6.83 12.77
N ARG A 32 0.40 5.79 13.40
CA ARG A 32 0.24 4.47 12.77
C ARG A 32 -0.79 4.54 11.64
N GLU A 33 -1.91 5.23 11.85
CA GLU A 33 -2.93 5.42 10.83
C GLU A 33 -2.38 6.15 9.60
N GLU A 34 -1.62 7.24 9.80
CA GLU A 34 -1.00 8.01 8.73
C GLU A 34 0.00 7.18 7.91
N VAL A 35 0.81 6.35 8.58
CA VAL A 35 1.75 5.45 7.88
C VAL A 35 1.03 4.41 7.04
N LEU A 36 -0.11 3.88 7.52
CA LEU A 36 -0.91 2.93 6.75
C LEU A 36 -1.58 3.62 5.56
N GLU A 37 -2.15 4.82 5.75
CA GLU A 37 -2.74 5.58 4.65
C GLU A 37 -1.70 5.91 3.57
N GLN A 38 -0.54 6.44 3.97
CA GLN A 38 0.53 6.75 3.02
C GLN A 38 1.01 5.49 2.28
N LYS A 39 1.03 4.33 2.94
CA LYS A 39 1.38 3.07 2.28
C LYS A 39 0.32 2.66 1.25
N ALA A 40 -0.97 2.81 1.57
CA ALA A 40 -2.06 2.52 0.65
C ALA A 40 -2.03 3.47 -0.57
N GLU A 41 -1.84 4.77 -0.35
CA GLU A 41 -1.69 5.77 -1.42
C GLU A 41 -0.52 5.44 -2.37
N ASN A 42 0.61 4.97 -1.83
CA ASN A 42 1.75 4.58 -2.66
C ASN A 42 1.45 3.34 -3.53
N LEU A 43 0.65 2.40 -3.03
CA LEU A 43 0.23 1.23 -3.79
C LEU A 43 -0.72 1.63 -4.94
N GLU A 44 -1.69 2.51 -4.66
CA GLU A 44 -2.59 3.06 -5.69
C GLU A 44 -1.85 3.89 -6.73
N ALA A 45 -0.91 4.73 -6.32
CA ALA A 45 -0.06 5.46 -7.25
C ALA A 45 0.76 4.50 -8.14
N GLY A 46 1.21 3.37 -7.59
CA GLY A 46 1.84 2.30 -8.34
C GLY A 46 0.89 1.64 -9.36
N ALA A 47 -0.37 1.41 -8.98
CA ALA A 47 -1.42 0.88 -9.86
C ALA A 47 -1.73 1.85 -11.01
N ASP A 48 -1.82 3.14 -10.73
CA ASP A 48 -2.00 4.19 -11.74
C ASP A 48 -0.82 4.26 -12.71
N GLN A 49 0.40 4.21 -12.18
CA GLN A 49 1.61 4.27 -12.98
C GLN A 49 1.71 3.06 -13.91
N ILE A 50 1.45 1.84 -13.42
CA ILE A 50 1.52 0.65 -14.27
C ILE A 50 0.41 0.64 -15.33
N ARG A 51 -0.82 1.10 -15.03
CA ARG A 51 -1.88 1.28 -16.03
C ARG A 51 -1.43 2.21 -17.15
N LYS A 52 -0.88 3.37 -16.80
CA LYS A 52 -0.38 4.35 -17.77
C LYS A 52 0.75 3.82 -18.65
N ASP A 53 1.72 3.13 -18.05
CA ASP A 53 2.84 2.54 -18.78
C ASP A 53 2.36 1.41 -19.69
N GLY A 54 1.41 0.61 -19.23
CA GLY A 54 0.75 -0.44 -20.00
C GLY A 54 0.03 0.09 -21.24
N GLU A 55 -0.78 1.14 -21.07
CA GLU A 55 -1.47 1.79 -22.19
C GLU A 55 -0.47 2.36 -23.21
N THR A 56 0.60 3.00 -22.74
CA THR A 56 1.64 3.51 -23.65
C THR A 56 2.27 2.39 -24.51
N VAL A 57 2.47 1.20 -23.94
CA VAL A 57 3.00 0.04 -24.68
C VAL A 57 1.95 -0.55 -25.61
N ALA A 58 0.68 -0.64 -25.18
CA ALA A 58 -0.42 -1.15 -25.99
C ALA A 58 -0.66 -0.23 -27.20
N ASP A 59 -0.72 1.08 -27.00
CA ASP A 59 -0.90 2.07 -28.06
C ASP A 59 0.24 1.99 -29.09
N ALA A 60 1.49 1.81 -28.66
CA ALA A 60 2.62 1.63 -29.56
C ALA A 60 2.52 0.34 -30.39
N LYS A 61 1.95 -0.73 -29.83
CA LYS A 61 1.67 -1.98 -30.56
C LYS A 61 0.56 -1.77 -31.59
N GLU A 62 -0.51 -1.06 -31.25
CA GLU A 62 -1.60 -0.73 -32.18
C GLU A 62 -1.11 0.15 -33.33
N GLU A 63 -0.31 1.19 -33.05
CA GLU A 63 0.30 2.01 -34.09
C GLU A 63 1.18 1.16 -35.04
N HIS A 64 1.93 0.20 -34.48
CA HIS A 64 2.70 -0.74 -35.28
C HIS A 64 1.82 -1.65 -36.12
N ALA A 65 0.73 -2.18 -35.57
CA ALA A 65 -0.23 -3.02 -36.29
C ALA A 65 -0.82 -2.29 -37.50
N ASP A 66 -1.23 -1.03 -37.32
CA ASP A 66 -1.73 -0.18 -38.39
C ASP A 66 -0.68 0.05 -39.49
N ALA A 67 0.58 0.27 -39.10
CA ALA A 67 1.66 0.47 -40.06
C ALA A 67 1.92 -0.77 -40.95
N ILE A 68 1.71 -1.98 -40.43
CA ILE A 68 2.00 -3.24 -41.16
C ILE A 68 0.76 -3.87 -41.81
N ARG A 69 -0.45 -3.37 -41.52
CA ARG A 69 -1.73 -3.95 -41.96
C ARG A 69 -1.83 -4.18 -43.47
N ASN A 70 -1.37 -3.22 -44.26
CA ASN A 70 -1.35 -3.36 -45.72
C ASN A 70 -0.35 -4.40 -46.24
N GLY A 71 0.69 -4.72 -45.47
CA GLY A 71 1.69 -5.72 -45.81
C GLY A 71 1.32 -7.13 -45.34
N SER A 72 0.61 -7.24 -44.21
CA SER A 72 0.18 -8.52 -43.65
C SER A 72 -0.91 -8.32 -42.58
N GLU A 73 -2.18 -8.43 -42.99
CA GLU A 73 -3.36 -8.38 -42.10
C GLU A 73 -3.21 -9.32 -40.89
N LYS A 74 -2.86 -10.59 -41.13
CA LYS A 74 -2.65 -11.58 -40.06
C LYS A 74 -1.60 -11.15 -39.02
N ALA A 75 -0.57 -10.40 -39.44
CA ALA A 75 0.46 -9.93 -38.52
C ALA A 75 -0.02 -8.70 -37.73
N ALA A 76 -0.79 -7.82 -38.36
CA ALA A 76 -1.45 -6.71 -37.69
C ALA A 76 -2.42 -7.21 -36.63
N ASP A 77 -3.32 -8.14 -36.97
CA ASP A 77 -4.30 -8.70 -36.03
C ASP A 77 -3.61 -9.39 -34.84
N ALA A 78 -2.52 -10.12 -35.08
CA ALA A 78 -1.73 -10.72 -34.01
C ALA A 78 -1.09 -9.65 -33.11
N THR A 79 -0.69 -8.51 -33.67
CA THR A 79 -0.10 -7.39 -32.91
C THR A 79 -1.16 -6.65 -32.09
N GLU A 80 -2.37 -6.45 -32.62
CA GLU A 80 -3.50 -5.88 -31.86
C GLU A 80 -3.91 -6.80 -30.69
N ALA A 81 -4.01 -8.11 -30.93
CA ALA A 81 -4.27 -9.07 -29.86
C ALA A 81 -3.18 -9.04 -28.77
N ASP A 82 -1.94 -8.77 -29.14
CA ASP A 82 -0.82 -8.60 -28.22
C ASP A 82 -0.92 -7.29 -27.41
N ALA A 83 -1.50 -6.23 -27.98
CA ALA A 83 -1.81 -4.99 -27.28
C ALA A 83 -2.92 -5.20 -26.24
N ASP A 84 -4.01 -5.87 -26.63
CA ASP A 84 -5.10 -6.24 -25.71
C ASP A 84 -4.59 -7.12 -24.56
N ALA A 85 -3.77 -8.12 -24.87
CA ALA A 85 -3.15 -8.97 -23.85
C ALA A 85 -2.23 -8.17 -22.90
N THR A 86 -1.60 -7.10 -23.40
CA THR A 86 -0.80 -6.19 -22.58
C THR A 86 -1.70 -5.41 -21.60
N ARG A 87 -2.81 -4.83 -22.08
CA ARG A 87 -3.78 -4.12 -21.23
C ARG A 87 -4.34 -5.05 -20.16
N ASP A 88 -4.82 -6.22 -20.54
CA ASP A 88 -5.36 -7.23 -19.63
C ASP A 88 -4.36 -7.65 -18.52
N ALA A 89 -3.09 -7.82 -18.89
CA ALA A 89 -2.06 -8.22 -17.95
C ALA A 89 -1.70 -7.09 -16.97
N VAL A 90 -1.72 -5.85 -17.44
CA VAL A 90 -1.45 -4.67 -16.63
C VAL A 90 -2.61 -4.38 -15.68
N GLU A 91 -3.85 -4.45 -16.17
CA GLU A 91 -5.05 -4.24 -15.36
C GLU A 91 -5.07 -5.20 -14.17
N LYS A 92 -4.84 -6.50 -14.41
CA LYS A 92 -4.75 -7.51 -13.35
C LYS A 92 -3.68 -7.21 -12.29
N ARG A 93 -2.58 -6.55 -12.67
CA ARG A 93 -1.53 -6.16 -11.72
C ARG A 93 -1.92 -4.90 -10.96
N ALA A 94 -2.56 -3.95 -11.62
CA ALA A 94 -3.10 -2.75 -10.97
C ALA A 94 -4.16 -3.14 -9.92
N ASP A 95 -5.10 -4.02 -10.27
CA ASP A 95 -6.11 -4.56 -9.36
C ASP A 95 -5.50 -5.23 -8.12
N GLN A 96 -4.37 -5.93 -8.30
CA GLN A 96 -3.66 -6.55 -7.18
C GLN A 96 -3.08 -5.51 -6.22
N LEU A 97 -2.50 -4.44 -6.75
CA LEU A 97 -1.97 -3.34 -5.94
C LEU A 97 -3.07 -2.59 -5.21
N GLU A 98 -4.21 -2.34 -5.86
CA GLU A 98 -5.39 -1.74 -5.22
C GLU A 98 -5.94 -2.64 -4.11
N SER A 99 -6.06 -3.95 -4.36
CA SER A 99 -6.47 -4.91 -3.33
C SER A 99 -5.49 -4.96 -2.15
N GLU A 100 -4.20 -4.75 -2.38
CA GLU A 100 -3.21 -4.62 -1.31
C GLU A 100 -3.36 -3.28 -0.56
N ALA A 101 -3.66 -2.18 -1.25
CA ALA A 101 -3.94 -0.88 -0.65
C ALA A 101 -5.15 -0.96 0.29
N ASP A 102 -6.24 -1.60 -0.14
CA ASP A 102 -7.44 -1.82 0.67
C ASP A 102 -7.13 -2.62 1.94
N LYS A 103 -6.38 -3.72 1.82
CA LYS A 103 -5.95 -4.51 2.99
C LYS A 103 -5.10 -3.70 3.96
N VAL A 104 -4.30 -2.77 3.46
CA VAL A 104 -3.49 -1.87 4.30
C VAL A 104 -4.40 -0.90 5.07
N ARG A 105 -5.44 -0.35 4.43
CA ARG A 105 -6.42 0.52 5.10
C ARG A 105 -7.29 -0.24 6.10
N GLU A 106 -7.70 -1.46 5.78
CA GLU A 106 -8.48 -2.31 6.70
C GLU A 106 -7.68 -2.71 7.95
N ALA A 107 -6.35 -2.67 7.88
CA ALA A 107 -5.49 -2.95 9.02
C ALA A 107 -5.35 -1.76 10.01
N LYS A 108 -5.94 -0.61 9.68
CA LYS A 108 -6.02 0.59 10.53
C LYS A 108 -6.74 0.27 11.84
#